data_AF-A0A936DE82-F1
#
_entry.id   AF-A0A936DE82-F1
#
_cell.length_a   1.000
_cell.length_b   1.000
_cell.length_c   1.000
_cell.angle_alpha   90.00
_cell.angle_beta   90.00
_cell.angle_gamma   90.00
#
_symmetry.space_group_name_H-M   'P 1'
#
loop_
_entity.id
_entity.type
_entity.pdbx_description
1 polymer ?
#
loop_
_entity_poly.entity_id
_entity_poly.type
_entity_poly.pdbx_seq_one_letter_code
_entity_poly.pdbx_strand_id
1 'polypeptide(L)'
;MPSLRAIAIGVCLGLGFAACGEEPGDEVPRSCSDASRLSLFDDRIAPLLIDGNKSACNQCHLAGIDLGLYSKSADECTTIACMAESGIVDLEQPESSVVLTWILRGEPDSALITEEVLQQEHDGVLEWIRFHAECGSSVCEPVDNPCGDSPVQGTCETPPSGHDLPPRGWTDPGDCSDRTLEDAFAALVYTWRGRCYPCHYASKPGDPEDAPRWIIEGDCALGAVQSMHQVQSLGLVDLANPDQSKLLLKPLAESIGGVEHGGGDKFLDAEDGAYGDFRTWVHKLADCQAQ
;
A
#
# COMPACT_ATOMS: atom_id res chain seq x y z
N MET A 1 93.84 17.84 1.93
CA MET A 1 93.52 16.56 2.59
C MET A 1 92.04 16.28 2.34
N PRO A 2 91.67 15.33 1.48
CA PRO A 2 90.31 14.85 1.39
C PRO A 2 90.13 13.73 2.43
N SER A 3 89.03 13.74 3.19
CA SER A 3 88.68 12.60 4.05
C SER A 3 87.21 12.26 3.88
N LEU A 4 86.99 11.04 3.39
CA LEU A 4 85.72 10.35 3.27
C LEU A 4 85.07 10.11 4.63
N ARG A 5 83.73 10.22 4.70
CA ARG A 5 82.82 9.32 5.46
C ARG A 5 81.48 9.29 4.70
N ALA A 6 81.10 8.22 4.00
CA ALA A 6 80.59 6.92 4.48
C ALA A 6 79.17 6.99 5.09
N ILE A 7 78.18 6.81 4.20
CA ILE A 7 77.00 5.93 4.23
C ILE A 7 76.45 5.50 5.61
N ALA A 8 75.14 5.77 5.82
CA ALA A 8 74.25 4.85 6.54
C ALA A 8 72.95 4.68 5.72
N ILE A 9 72.72 3.42 5.34
CA ILE A 9 71.57 2.90 4.61
C ILE A 9 70.41 2.74 5.59
N GLY A 10 69.24 3.29 5.26
CA GLY A 10 67.96 2.99 5.89
C GLY A 10 66.95 2.58 4.82
N VAL A 11 66.91 1.29 4.51
CA VAL A 11 65.85 0.69 3.69
C VAL A 11 64.64 0.48 4.59
N CYS A 12 63.60 1.28 4.41
CA CYS A 12 62.25 0.93 4.84
C CYS A 12 61.50 0.36 3.64
N LEU A 13 61.41 -0.98 3.60
CA LEU A 13 60.46 -1.72 2.77
C LEU A 13 59.05 -1.47 3.32
N GLY A 14 58.38 -0.45 2.78
CA GLY A 14 56.93 -0.29 2.93
C GLY A 14 56.22 -1.12 1.87
N LEU A 15 55.70 -2.29 2.27
CA LEU A 15 54.69 -3.03 1.52
C LEU A 15 53.42 -2.16 1.51
N GLY A 16 53.13 -1.52 0.39
CA GLY A 16 51.86 -0.85 0.16
C GLY A 16 50.75 -1.88 0.05
N PHE A 17 49.93 -1.99 1.09
CA PHE A 17 48.59 -2.57 0.98
C PHE A 17 47.76 -1.63 0.09
N ALA A 18 47.31 -2.14 -1.05
CA ALA A 18 46.24 -1.53 -1.81
C ALA A 18 44.97 -1.58 -0.95
N ALA A 19 44.66 -0.46 -0.30
CA ALA A 19 43.34 -0.23 0.26
C ALA A 19 42.40 0.05 -0.91
N CYS A 20 41.53 -0.92 -1.24
CA CYS A 20 40.33 -0.64 -1.99
C CYS A 20 39.44 0.24 -1.10
N GLY A 21 39.40 1.53 -1.39
CA GLY A 21 38.29 2.37 -0.94
C GLY A 21 37.10 2.04 -1.83
N GLU A 22 36.07 1.44 -1.26
CA GLU A 22 34.73 1.46 -1.85
C GLU A 22 34.28 2.93 -1.88
N GLU A 23 34.18 3.48 -3.08
CA GLU A 23 33.44 4.72 -3.32
C GLU A 23 31.94 4.40 -3.21
N PRO A 24 31.12 5.31 -2.67
CA PRO A 24 29.67 5.13 -2.63
C PRO A 24 29.17 4.99 -4.07
N GLY A 25 28.45 3.90 -4.34
CA GLY A 25 28.08 3.48 -5.69
C GLY A 25 27.40 4.58 -6.48
N ASP A 26 28.04 4.97 -7.59
CA ASP A 26 27.37 5.65 -8.68
C ASP A 26 26.22 4.76 -9.17
N GLU A 27 24.97 5.21 -8.99
CA GLU A 27 23.83 4.63 -9.69
C GLU A 27 24.09 4.75 -11.19
N VAL A 28 24.37 3.62 -11.84
CA VAL A 28 24.43 3.55 -13.30
C VAL A 28 23.08 4.01 -13.83
N PRO A 29 23.01 5.05 -14.70
CA PRO A 29 21.74 5.49 -15.25
C PRO A 29 21.06 4.30 -15.94
N ARG A 30 19.90 3.87 -15.43
CA ARG A 30 19.15 2.78 -16.06
C ARG A 30 18.73 3.26 -17.45
N SER A 31 19.20 2.57 -18.48
CA SER A 31 18.70 2.79 -19.83
C SER A 31 17.27 2.23 -19.92
N CYS A 32 16.30 3.05 -20.33
CA CYS A 32 14.95 2.59 -20.64
C CYS A 32 14.98 1.66 -21.87
N SER A 33 15.23 0.38 -21.63
CA SER A 33 15.34 -0.65 -22.67
C SER A 33 14.61 -1.92 -22.25
N ASP A 34 14.14 -2.70 -23.23
CA ASP A 34 13.52 -4.00 -22.98
C ASP A 34 14.44 -4.95 -22.21
N ALA A 35 15.76 -4.88 -22.45
CA ALA A 35 16.73 -5.72 -21.74
C ALA A 35 16.81 -5.34 -20.26
N SER A 36 16.81 -4.04 -19.94
CA SER A 36 16.81 -3.55 -18.56
C SER A 36 15.51 -3.86 -17.84
N ARG A 37 14.37 -3.72 -18.55
CA ARG A 37 13.04 -4.09 -18.05
C ARG A 37 12.96 -5.57 -17.70
N LEU A 38 13.29 -6.44 -18.66
CA LEU A 38 13.17 -7.89 -18.48
C LEU A 38 14.13 -8.41 -17.41
N SER A 39 15.37 -7.92 -17.35
CA SER A 39 16.30 -8.29 -16.27
C SER A 39 15.74 -7.93 -14.91
N LEU A 40 15.17 -6.73 -14.75
CA LEU A 40 14.58 -6.32 -13.48
C LEU A 40 13.39 -7.20 -13.08
N PHE A 41 12.48 -7.48 -14.02
CA PHE A 41 11.35 -8.36 -13.76
C PHE A 41 11.79 -9.79 -13.43
N ASP A 42 12.66 -10.38 -14.24
CA ASP A 42 13.10 -11.77 -14.08
C ASP A 42 13.92 -11.97 -12.80
N ASP A 43 14.75 -10.99 -12.41
CA ASP A 43 15.62 -11.09 -11.24
C ASP A 43 14.91 -10.73 -9.94
N ARG A 44 13.96 -9.78 -9.96
CA ARG A 44 13.35 -9.23 -8.73
C ARG A 44 11.90 -9.64 -8.51
N ILE A 45 11.10 -9.76 -9.57
CA ILE A 45 9.64 -9.87 -9.46
C ILE A 45 9.17 -11.29 -9.74
N ALA A 46 9.59 -11.89 -10.85
CA ALA A 46 9.21 -13.24 -11.23
C ALA A 46 9.45 -14.27 -10.11
N PRO A 47 10.56 -14.25 -9.35
CA PRO A 47 10.78 -15.19 -8.25
C PRO A 47 9.76 -15.08 -7.12
N LEU A 48 9.14 -13.91 -6.94
CA LEU A 48 8.12 -13.65 -5.92
C LEU A 48 6.75 -14.22 -6.33
N LEU A 49 6.50 -14.36 -7.63
CA LEU A 49 5.22 -14.77 -8.23
C LEU A 49 5.12 -16.28 -8.52
N ILE A 50 6.21 -17.04 -8.35
CA ILE A 50 6.21 -18.48 -8.60
C ILE A 50 5.54 -19.24 -7.44
N ASP A 51 4.45 -19.96 -7.76
CA ASP A 51 3.77 -20.87 -6.85
C ASP A 51 4.75 -21.87 -6.21
N GLY A 52 4.77 -21.93 -4.87
CA GLY A 52 5.60 -22.85 -4.10
C GLY A 52 7.00 -22.32 -3.73
N ASN A 53 7.37 -21.11 -4.19
CA ASN A 53 8.55 -20.42 -3.68
C ASN A 53 8.23 -19.75 -2.32
N LYS A 54 9.17 -19.76 -1.37
CA LYS A 54 9.00 -19.10 -0.07
C LYS A 54 9.41 -17.63 -0.19
N SER A 55 8.54 -16.81 -0.77
CA SER A 55 8.63 -15.34 -0.72
C SER A 55 7.70 -14.79 0.38
N ALA A 56 7.95 -13.58 0.86
CA ALA A 56 7.04 -12.91 1.79
C ALA A 56 5.72 -12.57 1.11
N CYS A 57 5.77 -12.27 -0.20
CA CYS A 57 4.59 -12.19 -1.06
C CYS A 57 3.71 -13.46 -0.93
N ASN A 58 4.33 -14.65 -0.90
CA ASN A 58 3.62 -15.91 -0.79
C ASN A 58 3.19 -16.31 0.63
N GLN A 59 3.72 -15.63 1.66
CA GLN A 59 3.24 -15.78 3.04
C GLN A 59 1.97 -14.97 3.29
N CYS A 60 1.86 -13.77 2.70
CA CYS A 60 0.69 -12.90 2.84
C CYS A 60 -0.48 -13.23 1.90
N HIS A 61 -0.32 -14.15 0.94
CA HIS A 61 -1.47 -14.73 0.22
C HIS A 61 -2.52 -15.39 1.13
N LEU A 62 -2.15 -15.75 2.36
CA LEU A 62 -3.05 -16.25 3.39
C LEU A 62 -3.88 -15.15 4.08
N ALA A 63 -3.59 -13.87 3.82
CA ALA A 63 -4.34 -12.71 4.31
C ALA A 63 -5.48 -12.27 3.36
N GLY A 64 -5.73 -13.04 2.28
CA GLY A 64 -6.91 -12.90 1.42
C GLY A 64 -6.69 -12.16 0.09
N ILE A 65 -5.46 -11.79 -0.25
CA ILE A 65 -5.13 -11.12 -1.53
C ILE A 65 -4.56 -12.18 -2.51
N ASP A 66 -5.32 -12.53 -3.54
CA ASP A 66 -4.90 -13.43 -4.62
C ASP A 66 -4.01 -12.66 -5.61
N LEU A 67 -2.68 -12.79 -5.58
CA LEU A 67 -1.77 -12.24 -6.62
C LEU A 67 -2.08 -12.78 -8.01
N GLY A 68 -2.76 -13.93 -8.12
CA GLY A 68 -3.36 -14.39 -9.36
C GLY A 68 -4.31 -13.36 -9.98
N LEU A 69 -4.81 -12.38 -9.22
CA LEU A 69 -5.60 -11.26 -9.73
C LEU A 69 -4.81 -10.26 -10.56
N TYR A 70 -3.51 -10.10 -10.28
CA TYR A 70 -2.64 -9.17 -10.99
C TYR A 70 -1.75 -9.87 -12.01
N SER A 71 -1.46 -11.16 -11.80
CA SER A 71 -0.67 -11.99 -12.72
C SER A 71 -1.51 -12.79 -13.73
N LYS A 72 -2.84 -12.63 -13.73
CA LYS A 72 -3.78 -13.34 -14.63
C LYS A 72 -3.58 -13.00 -16.11
N SER A 73 -2.96 -11.87 -16.40
CA SER A 73 -2.54 -11.44 -17.75
C SER A 73 -1.08 -11.78 -17.96
N ALA A 74 -0.79 -12.58 -18.99
CA ALA A 74 0.46 -13.33 -19.20
C ALA A 74 1.76 -12.50 -19.45
N ASP A 75 1.80 -11.19 -19.17
CA ASP A 75 2.99 -10.35 -19.35
C ASP A 75 3.11 -9.23 -18.29
N GLU A 76 4.36 -8.83 -18.03
CA GLU A 76 4.74 -7.82 -17.03
C GLU A 76 4.06 -6.46 -17.24
N CYS A 77 3.99 -5.97 -18.48
CA CYS A 77 3.46 -4.65 -18.78
C CYS A 77 1.96 -4.59 -18.44
N THR A 78 1.22 -5.66 -18.71
CA THR A 78 -0.18 -5.74 -18.27
C THR A 78 -0.29 -5.83 -16.74
N THR A 79 0.64 -6.53 -16.08
CA THR A 79 0.65 -6.68 -14.61
C THR A 79 0.83 -5.32 -13.92
N ILE A 80 1.88 -4.56 -14.27
CA ILE A 80 2.12 -3.24 -13.67
C ILE A 80 0.99 -2.26 -14.01
N ALA A 81 0.43 -2.34 -15.23
CA ALA A 81 -0.69 -1.50 -15.63
C ALA A 81 -1.95 -1.80 -14.80
N CYS A 82 -2.26 -3.07 -14.53
CA CYS A 82 -3.39 -3.43 -13.67
C CYS A 82 -3.15 -3.07 -12.20
N MET A 83 -1.93 -3.25 -11.69
CA MET A 83 -1.57 -2.83 -10.33
C MET A 83 -1.66 -1.31 -10.15
N ALA A 84 -1.30 -0.53 -11.18
CA ALA A 84 -1.46 0.91 -11.20
C ALA A 84 -2.94 1.32 -11.30
N GLU A 85 -3.72 0.71 -12.20
CA GLU A 85 -5.17 0.98 -12.35
C GLU A 85 -5.95 0.66 -11.07
N SER A 86 -5.57 -0.42 -10.37
CA SER A 86 -6.16 -0.79 -9.09
C SER A 86 -5.67 0.07 -7.92
N GLY A 87 -4.70 0.98 -8.11
CA GLY A 87 -4.19 1.86 -7.04
C GLY A 87 -3.30 1.16 -6.02
N ILE A 88 -2.78 -0.02 -6.33
CA ILE A 88 -1.84 -0.77 -5.49
C ILE A 88 -0.40 -0.32 -5.74
N VAL A 89 -0.14 0.14 -6.96
CA VAL A 89 1.09 0.81 -7.38
C VAL A 89 0.77 2.27 -7.69
N ASP A 90 1.59 3.17 -7.16
CA ASP A 90 1.57 4.58 -7.50
C ASP A 90 2.80 4.89 -8.37
N LEU A 91 2.60 5.13 -9.66
CA LEU A 91 3.69 5.46 -10.59
C LEU A 91 4.10 6.93 -10.51
N GLU A 92 3.31 7.80 -9.87
CA GLU A 92 3.68 9.20 -9.64
C GLU A 92 4.54 9.34 -8.38
N GLN A 93 4.26 8.52 -7.36
CA GLN A 93 5.00 8.43 -6.10
C GLN A 93 5.30 6.96 -5.77
N PRO A 94 6.33 6.34 -6.40
CA PRO A 94 6.67 4.93 -6.23
C PRO A 94 6.72 4.45 -4.77
N GLU A 95 7.29 5.26 -3.89
CA GLU A 95 7.49 4.95 -2.47
C GLU A 95 6.18 4.88 -1.66
N SER A 96 5.09 5.51 -2.13
CA SER A 96 3.79 5.44 -1.47
C SER A 96 2.90 4.30 -1.96
N SER A 97 3.43 3.42 -2.83
CA SER A 97 2.69 2.27 -3.33
C SER A 97 2.25 1.33 -2.21
N VAL A 98 0.98 0.96 -2.19
CA VAL A 98 0.39 0.07 -1.17
C VAL A 98 1.06 -1.31 -1.16
N VAL A 99 1.47 -1.83 -2.32
CA VAL A 99 2.18 -3.13 -2.38
C VAL A 99 3.46 -3.16 -1.53
N LEU A 100 4.15 -2.02 -1.37
CA LEU A 100 5.39 -1.95 -0.58
C LEU A 100 5.10 -2.12 0.90
N THR A 101 3.98 -1.58 1.39
CA THR A 101 3.57 -1.78 2.78
C THR A 101 3.22 -3.23 3.04
N TRP A 102 2.63 -3.92 2.05
CA TRP A 102 2.27 -5.34 2.18
C TRP A 102 3.47 -6.27 2.29
N ILE A 103 4.56 -6.00 1.57
CA ILE A 103 5.76 -6.84 1.62
C ILE A 103 6.39 -6.84 3.01
N LEU A 104 6.47 -5.67 3.64
CA LEU A 104 7.05 -5.53 4.98
C LEU A 104 6.15 -6.09 6.10
N ARG A 105 4.93 -6.53 5.78
CA ARG A 105 4.03 -7.21 6.74
C ARG A 105 4.28 -8.71 6.85
N GLY A 106 5.14 -9.29 6.03
CA GLY A 106 5.51 -10.70 6.19
C GLY A 106 6.07 -10.92 7.59
N GLU A 107 5.45 -11.79 8.39
CA GLU A 107 6.03 -12.12 9.68
C GLU A 107 7.29 -12.95 9.46
N PRO A 108 8.42 -12.63 10.12
CA PRO A 108 9.62 -13.47 10.08
C PRO A 108 9.42 -14.75 10.92
N ASP A 109 8.35 -15.49 10.65
CA ASP A 109 7.87 -16.61 11.47
C ASP A 109 8.40 -17.96 10.95
N SER A 110 9.37 -17.91 10.03
CA SER A 110 10.14 -19.07 9.62
C SER A 110 11.62 -18.73 9.48
N ALA A 111 12.48 -19.72 9.72
CA ALA A 111 13.94 -19.62 9.52
C ALA A 111 14.38 -19.27 8.08
N LEU A 112 13.45 -19.04 7.15
CA LEU A 112 13.72 -18.78 5.73
C LEU A 112 13.24 -17.40 5.26
N ILE A 113 12.36 -16.72 6.02
CA ILE A 113 11.95 -15.34 5.72
C ILE A 113 12.37 -14.51 6.92
N THR A 114 13.49 -13.82 6.75
CA THR A 114 14.06 -12.91 7.75
C THR A 114 13.69 -11.48 7.38
N GLU A 115 13.88 -10.55 8.30
CA GLU A 115 13.80 -9.11 8.03
C GLU A 115 14.60 -8.70 6.78
N GLU A 116 15.78 -9.32 6.60
CA GLU A 116 16.63 -9.08 5.43
C GLU A 116 15.97 -9.53 4.12
N VAL A 117 15.25 -10.67 4.13
CA VAL A 117 14.49 -11.14 2.97
C VAL A 117 13.33 -10.19 2.68
N LEU A 118 12.58 -9.76 3.70
CA LEU A 118 11.49 -8.79 3.55
C LEU A 118 11.98 -7.48 2.92
N GLN A 119 13.11 -6.97 3.41
CA GLN A 119 13.70 -5.75 2.86
C GLN A 119 14.19 -5.95 1.41
N GLN A 120 14.79 -7.09 1.08
CA GLN A 120 15.21 -7.40 -0.28
C GLN A 120 14.04 -7.49 -1.26
N GLU A 121 12.91 -8.08 -0.83
CA GLU A 121 11.68 -8.13 -1.62
C GLU A 121 11.08 -6.73 -1.79
N HIS A 122 11.02 -5.94 -0.72
CA HIS A 122 10.55 -4.56 -0.75
C HIS A 122 11.37 -3.73 -1.74
N ASP A 123 12.69 -3.78 -1.62
CA ASP A 123 13.61 -2.99 -2.46
C ASP A 123 13.54 -3.42 -3.92
N GLY A 124 13.41 -4.73 -4.19
CA GLY A 124 13.23 -5.24 -5.55
C GLY A 124 11.92 -4.77 -6.19
N VAL A 125 10.82 -4.75 -5.44
CA VAL A 125 9.53 -4.24 -5.93
C VAL A 125 9.56 -2.73 -6.11
N LEU A 126 10.16 -1.98 -5.18
CA LEU A 126 10.34 -0.53 -5.32
C LEU A 126 11.21 -0.19 -6.54
N GLU A 127 12.28 -0.94 -6.77
CA GLU A 127 13.14 -0.79 -7.95
C GLU A 127 12.34 -0.97 -9.25
N TRP A 128 11.50 -1.99 -9.29
CA TRP A 128 10.61 -2.27 -10.42
C TRP A 128 9.57 -1.16 -10.66
N ILE A 129 8.92 -0.68 -9.60
CA ILE A 129 7.94 0.42 -9.70
C ILE A 129 8.62 1.70 -10.20
N ARG A 130 9.78 2.07 -9.64
CA ARG A 130 10.55 3.25 -10.08
C ARG A 130 10.94 3.15 -11.55
N PHE A 131 11.38 1.97 -12.01
CA PHE A 131 11.69 1.76 -13.42
C PHE A 131 10.46 2.00 -14.30
N HIS A 132 9.27 1.52 -13.93
CA HIS A 132 8.06 1.76 -14.71
C HIS A 132 7.57 3.21 -14.63
N ALA A 133 7.76 3.89 -13.50
CA ALA A 133 7.49 5.32 -13.36
C ALA A 133 8.35 6.16 -14.32
N GLU A 134 9.62 5.81 -14.47
CA GLU A 134 10.57 6.54 -15.33
C GLU A 134 10.48 6.14 -16.80
N CYS A 135 10.40 4.83 -17.07
CA CYS A 135 10.60 4.25 -18.39
C CYS A 135 9.35 3.62 -19.00
N GLY A 136 8.27 3.40 -18.24
CA GLY A 136 7.13 2.56 -18.63
C GLY A 136 6.55 2.93 -19.99
N SER A 137 6.35 4.23 -20.25
CA SER A 137 5.85 4.75 -21.53
C SER A 137 6.74 4.45 -22.76
N SER A 138 8.02 4.11 -22.55
CA SER A 138 8.99 3.80 -23.59
C SER A 138 9.22 2.30 -23.81
N VAL A 139 8.85 1.46 -22.84
CA VAL A 139 9.14 0.01 -22.84
C VAL A 139 7.89 -0.87 -22.76
N CYS A 140 6.74 -0.27 -22.48
CA CYS A 140 5.44 -0.92 -22.49
C CYS A 140 4.52 -0.15 -23.44
N GLU A 141 3.87 -0.88 -24.34
CA GLU A 141 2.75 -0.32 -25.11
C GLU A 141 1.57 -0.09 -24.16
N PRO A 142 0.74 0.95 -24.41
CA PRO A 142 -0.49 1.14 -23.64
C PRO A 142 -1.37 -0.11 -23.69
N VAL A 143 -1.81 -0.57 -22.52
CA VAL A 143 -2.69 -1.74 -22.40
C VAL A 143 -4.12 -1.25 -22.17
N ASP A 144 -5.01 -1.60 -23.08
CA ASP A 144 -6.45 -1.36 -22.90
C ASP A 144 -7.02 -2.41 -21.94
N ASN A 145 -7.70 -1.96 -20.88
CA ASN A 145 -8.34 -2.82 -19.88
C ASN A 145 -7.37 -3.85 -19.25
N PRO A 146 -6.26 -3.41 -18.62
CA PRO A 146 -5.22 -4.28 -18.11
C PRO A 146 -5.71 -5.25 -17.03
N CYS A 147 -6.77 -4.92 -16.28
CA CYS A 147 -7.37 -5.83 -15.30
C CYS A 147 -8.47 -6.74 -15.87
N GLY A 148 -8.90 -6.52 -17.11
CA GLY A 148 -10.01 -7.24 -17.76
C GLY A 148 -11.39 -6.90 -17.20
N ASP A 149 -12.44 -7.36 -17.90
CA ASP A 149 -13.86 -7.07 -17.57
C ASP A 149 -14.39 -7.77 -16.31
N SER A 150 -13.57 -8.57 -15.62
CA SER A 150 -14.00 -9.26 -14.41
C SER A 150 -13.66 -8.42 -13.18
N PRO A 151 -14.65 -7.82 -12.49
CA PRO A 151 -14.41 -7.40 -11.13
C PRO A 151 -13.95 -8.64 -10.38
N VAL A 152 -12.81 -8.53 -9.69
CA VAL A 152 -12.28 -9.56 -8.82
C VAL A 152 -13.45 -10.15 -8.01
N GLN A 153 -13.72 -11.44 -8.22
CA GLN A 153 -14.87 -12.13 -7.63
C GLN A 153 -14.61 -12.45 -6.15
N GLY A 154 -14.54 -11.42 -5.31
CA GLY A 154 -14.91 -11.52 -3.91
C GLY A 154 -16.40 -11.19 -3.80
N THR A 155 -17.26 -12.18 -3.53
CA THR A 155 -18.68 -11.88 -3.29
C THR A 155 -18.80 -11.16 -1.96
N CYS A 156 -18.83 -9.85 -2.00
CA CYS A 156 -19.19 -9.05 -0.86
C CYS A 156 -20.62 -9.38 -0.39
N GLU A 157 -20.81 -9.47 0.92
CA GLU A 157 -22.15 -9.35 1.49
C GLU A 157 -22.77 -8.02 1.03
N THR A 158 -24.06 -8.04 0.73
CA THR A 158 -24.79 -6.81 0.40
C THR A 158 -24.71 -5.86 1.59
N PRO A 159 -24.14 -4.66 1.42
CA PRO A 159 -23.94 -3.77 2.55
C PRO A 159 -25.29 -3.24 3.05
N PRO A 160 -25.45 -3.11 4.38
CA PRO A 160 -26.61 -2.45 4.95
C PRO A 160 -26.67 -0.98 4.53
N SER A 161 -27.88 -0.48 4.35
CA SER A 161 -28.18 0.95 4.14
C SER A 161 -29.16 1.51 5.20
N GLY A 162 -29.72 0.67 6.06
CA GLY A 162 -30.69 1.07 7.08
C GLY A 162 -30.03 1.69 8.31
N HIS A 163 -30.72 2.66 8.91
CA HIS A 163 -30.27 3.42 10.09
C HIS A 163 -30.44 2.66 11.42
N ASP A 164 -31.46 1.80 11.53
CA ASP A 164 -31.84 1.14 12.79
C ASP A 164 -31.02 -0.13 13.13
N LEU A 165 -29.82 -0.25 12.57
CA LEU A 165 -28.97 -1.41 12.79
C LEU A 165 -27.96 -1.11 13.92
N PRO A 166 -27.77 -2.03 14.87
CA PRO A 166 -26.82 -1.84 15.95
C PRO A 166 -25.37 -1.82 15.42
N PRO A 167 -24.41 -1.29 16.20
CA PRO A 167 -23.00 -1.44 15.88
C PRO A 167 -22.68 -2.93 15.69
N ARG A 168 -21.90 -3.26 14.66
CA ARG A 168 -21.50 -4.66 14.45
C ARG A 168 -20.51 -5.12 15.50
N GLY A 169 -19.70 -4.19 16.01
CA GLY A 169 -18.63 -4.48 16.95
C GLY A 169 -17.48 -5.24 16.30
N TRP A 170 -16.31 -5.09 16.89
CA TRP A 170 -15.08 -5.76 16.51
C TRP A 170 -14.27 -6.03 17.77
N THR A 171 -13.64 -7.20 17.83
CA THR A 171 -12.81 -7.58 18.98
C THR A 171 -11.40 -7.09 18.72
N ASP A 172 -10.98 -6.07 19.47
CA ASP A 172 -9.62 -5.53 19.37
C ASP A 172 -8.60 -6.55 19.89
N PRO A 173 -7.65 -7.03 19.05
CA PRO A 173 -6.56 -7.89 19.50
C PRO A 173 -5.55 -7.15 20.39
N GLY A 174 -5.61 -5.82 20.45
CA GLY A 174 -4.82 -4.98 21.36
C GLY A 174 -3.46 -4.56 20.80
N ASP A 175 -3.14 -4.89 19.55
CA ASP A 175 -1.96 -4.41 18.85
C ASP A 175 -2.27 -3.25 17.90
N CYS A 176 -1.22 -2.69 17.31
CA CYS A 176 -1.28 -1.59 16.34
C CYS A 176 -0.62 -1.98 15.01
N SER A 177 -0.68 -3.27 14.66
CA SER A 177 -0.25 -3.69 13.33
C SER A 177 -1.17 -3.10 12.27
N ASP A 178 -0.62 -2.84 11.08
CA ASP A 178 -1.39 -2.47 9.90
C ASP A 178 -2.55 -3.44 9.66
N ARG A 179 -2.30 -4.74 9.84
CA ARG A 179 -3.29 -5.78 9.66
C ARG A 179 -4.49 -5.59 10.58
N THR A 180 -4.24 -5.30 11.85
CA THR A 180 -5.30 -5.02 12.84
C THR A 180 -6.11 -3.79 12.46
N LEU A 181 -5.47 -2.72 11.98
CA LEU A 181 -6.15 -1.50 11.54
C LEU A 181 -7.01 -1.71 10.29
N GLU A 182 -6.55 -2.55 9.35
CA GLU A 182 -7.28 -2.94 8.15
C GLU A 182 -8.46 -3.86 8.45
N ASP A 183 -8.26 -4.87 9.30
CA ASP A 183 -9.34 -5.76 9.75
C ASP A 183 -10.42 -4.97 10.49
N ALA A 184 -10.01 -4.03 11.35
CA ALA A 184 -10.92 -3.10 12.00
C ALA A 184 -11.66 -2.23 10.99
N PHE A 185 -10.98 -1.67 9.98
CA PHE A 185 -11.64 -0.86 8.94
C PHE A 185 -12.66 -1.67 8.15
N ALA A 186 -12.29 -2.89 7.74
CA ALA A 186 -13.17 -3.78 6.99
C ALA A 186 -14.45 -4.10 7.79
N ALA A 187 -14.30 -4.43 9.07
CA ALA A 187 -15.40 -4.79 9.96
C ALA A 187 -16.28 -3.59 10.35
N LEU A 188 -15.65 -2.45 10.68
CA LEU A 188 -16.32 -1.31 11.33
C LEU A 188 -16.71 -0.20 10.35
N VAL A 189 -16.03 -0.05 9.20
CA VAL A 189 -16.25 1.07 8.28
C VAL A 189 -16.76 0.58 6.93
N TYR A 190 -15.94 -0.21 6.22
CA TYR A 190 -16.24 -0.65 4.84
C TYR A 190 -17.53 -1.48 4.74
N THR A 191 -17.85 -2.17 5.81
CA THR A 191 -19.09 -2.93 5.93
C THR A 191 -20.35 -2.06 5.77
N TRP A 192 -20.33 -0.78 6.15
CA TRP A 192 -21.46 0.15 6.05
C TRP A 192 -21.53 0.94 4.74
N ARG A 193 -20.65 0.65 3.77
CA ARG A 193 -20.53 1.38 2.48
C ARG A 193 -21.86 1.61 1.73
N GLY A 194 -22.86 0.76 1.94
CA GLY A 194 -24.19 0.90 1.37
C GLY A 194 -24.92 2.19 1.77
N ARG A 195 -24.58 2.80 2.90
CA ARG A 195 -25.12 4.12 3.32
C ARG A 195 -24.49 5.30 2.57
N CYS A 196 -23.29 5.11 2.04
CA CYS A 196 -22.51 6.14 1.34
C CYS A 196 -22.66 6.05 -0.18
N TYR A 197 -23.28 4.97 -0.67
CA TYR A 197 -23.65 4.79 -2.07
C TYR A 197 -24.71 5.82 -2.50
N PRO A 198 -24.66 6.33 -3.76
CA PRO A 198 -23.62 6.13 -4.76
C PRO A 198 -22.48 7.15 -4.70
N CYS A 199 -22.59 8.19 -3.87
CA CYS A 199 -21.77 9.41 -3.98
C CYS A 199 -20.29 9.23 -3.60
N HIS A 200 -19.93 8.22 -2.83
CA HIS A 200 -18.54 8.00 -2.39
C HIS A 200 -17.83 6.85 -3.10
N TYR A 201 -18.53 6.19 -4.02
CA TYR A 201 -18.06 5.03 -4.78
C TYR A 201 -17.15 5.48 -5.92
N ALA A 202 -15.98 4.85 -6.07
CA ALA A 202 -14.98 5.22 -7.06
C ALA A 202 -15.47 5.00 -8.50
N SER A 203 -16.26 3.95 -8.74
CA SER A 203 -16.81 3.68 -10.09
C SER A 203 -17.93 4.64 -10.53
N LYS A 204 -18.41 5.53 -9.66
CA LYS A 204 -19.58 6.38 -9.92
C LYS A 204 -19.13 7.83 -10.18
N PRO A 205 -19.19 8.33 -11.42
CA PRO A 205 -18.98 9.75 -11.66
C PRO A 205 -20.18 10.61 -11.19
N GLY A 206 -19.92 11.84 -10.75
CA GLY A 206 -20.68 12.99 -11.25
C GLY A 206 -21.73 13.70 -10.40
N ASP A 207 -22.12 13.28 -9.19
CA ASP A 207 -22.95 14.14 -8.32
C ASP A 207 -22.93 13.73 -6.82
N PRO A 208 -22.58 14.64 -5.90
CA PRO A 208 -21.94 15.92 -6.18
C PRO A 208 -20.47 15.69 -6.58
N GLU A 209 -19.95 16.52 -7.50
CA GLU A 209 -18.59 16.38 -8.03
C GLU A 209 -17.52 16.52 -6.93
N ASP A 210 -17.81 17.26 -5.86
CA ASP A 210 -16.92 17.51 -4.74
C ASP A 210 -16.97 16.41 -3.65
N ALA A 211 -17.83 15.39 -3.79
CA ALA A 211 -17.80 14.26 -2.87
C ALA A 211 -16.51 13.46 -3.04
N PRO A 212 -15.70 13.26 -1.97
CA PRO A 212 -14.50 12.45 -2.04
C PRO A 212 -14.85 11.02 -2.42
N ARG A 213 -14.17 10.47 -3.42
CA ARG A 213 -14.31 9.09 -3.85
C ARG A 213 -13.32 8.25 -3.05
N TRP A 214 -13.83 7.58 -2.02
CA TRP A 214 -13.00 6.84 -1.07
C TRP A 214 -13.41 5.39 -0.90
N ILE A 215 -14.55 4.98 -1.46
CA ILE A 215 -15.01 3.59 -1.44
C ILE A 215 -14.61 2.95 -2.76
N ILE A 216 -13.65 2.04 -2.69
CA ILE A 216 -13.22 1.24 -3.84
C ILE A 216 -14.07 -0.03 -3.89
N GLU A 217 -14.81 -0.20 -4.98
CA GLU A 217 -15.61 -1.40 -5.22
C GLU A 217 -14.79 -2.53 -5.83
N GLY A 218 -15.25 -3.77 -5.67
CA GLY A 218 -14.59 -4.96 -6.20
C GLY A 218 -14.55 -6.05 -5.14
N ASP A 219 -13.41 -6.72 -5.06
CA ASP A 219 -13.15 -7.69 -3.98
C ASP A 219 -13.31 -7.05 -2.62
N CYS A 220 -13.89 -7.80 -1.68
CA CYS A 220 -14.25 -7.24 -0.39
C CYS A 220 -13.05 -6.97 0.50
N ALA A 221 -12.06 -7.87 0.52
CA ALA A 221 -10.88 -7.70 1.35
C ALA A 221 -10.00 -6.60 0.77
N LEU A 222 -9.74 -6.67 -0.54
CA LEU A 222 -8.94 -5.67 -1.24
C LEU A 222 -9.61 -4.29 -1.23
N GLY A 223 -10.89 -4.22 -1.59
CA GLY A 223 -11.63 -2.97 -1.63
C GLY A 223 -11.72 -2.30 -0.25
N ALA A 224 -11.81 -3.07 0.83
CA ALA A 224 -11.73 -2.54 2.18
C ALA A 224 -10.37 -1.90 2.48
N VAL A 225 -9.27 -2.60 2.19
CA VAL A 225 -7.90 -2.11 2.39
C VAL A 225 -7.66 -0.85 1.56
N GLN A 226 -7.98 -0.89 0.26
CA GLN A 226 -7.81 0.27 -0.63
C GLN A 226 -8.64 1.46 -0.18
N SER A 227 -9.88 1.23 0.26
CA SER A 227 -10.73 2.29 0.81
C SER A 227 -10.14 2.90 2.08
N MET A 228 -9.54 2.10 2.96
CA MET A 228 -8.85 2.58 4.17
C MET A 228 -7.68 3.49 3.82
N HIS A 229 -6.84 3.08 2.87
CA HIS A 229 -5.72 3.89 2.40
C HIS A 229 -6.19 5.17 1.71
N GLN A 230 -7.26 5.11 0.92
CA GLN A 230 -7.86 6.28 0.28
C GLN A 230 -8.45 7.27 1.30
N VAL A 231 -9.06 6.79 2.38
CA VAL A 231 -9.55 7.62 3.50
C VAL A 231 -8.41 8.39 4.15
N GLN A 232 -7.26 7.74 4.36
CA GLN A 232 -6.06 8.36 4.94
C GLN A 232 -5.41 9.35 3.98
N SER A 233 -5.25 8.98 2.70
CA SER A 233 -4.61 9.85 1.69
C SER A 233 -5.40 11.14 1.46
N LEU A 234 -6.73 11.07 1.53
CA LEU A 234 -7.62 12.23 1.43
C LEU A 234 -7.69 13.07 2.72
N GLY A 235 -7.00 12.66 3.79
CA GLY A 235 -7.00 13.38 5.08
C GLY A 235 -8.39 13.46 5.70
N LEU A 236 -9.20 12.40 5.58
CA LEU A 236 -10.56 12.37 6.13
C LEU A 236 -10.59 12.10 7.64
N VAL A 237 -9.46 11.66 8.20
CA VAL A 237 -9.25 11.42 9.63
C VAL A 237 -8.34 12.50 10.20
N ASP A 238 -8.78 13.16 11.27
CA ASP A 238 -7.95 14.05 12.07
C ASP A 238 -7.32 13.25 13.22
N LEU A 239 -6.05 12.88 13.06
CA LEU A 239 -5.32 12.07 14.04
C LEU A 239 -5.06 12.80 15.37
N ALA A 240 -5.02 14.14 15.34
CA ALA A 240 -4.81 14.94 16.54
C ALA A 240 -6.12 15.11 17.33
N ASN A 241 -7.24 15.17 16.62
CA ASN A 241 -8.58 15.31 17.21
C ASN A 241 -9.54 14.32 16.51
N PRO A 242 -9.58 13.03 16.92
CA PRO A 242 -10.30 11.99 16.19
C PRO A 242 -11.80 12.29 16.01
N ASP A 243 -12.44 12.88 17.03
CA ASP A 243 -13.84 13.31 16.97
C ASP A 243 -14.09 14.49 16.00
N GLN A 244 -13.06 15.14 15.47
CA GLN A 244 -13.14 16.19 14.44
C GLN A 244 -12.89 15.66 13.02
N SER A 245 -12.70 14.36 12.86
CA SER A 245 -12.52 13.72 11.56
C SER A 245 -13.71 14.00 10.64
N LYS A 246 -13.43 14.42 9.39
CA LYS A 246 -14.47 14.63 8.37
C LYS A 246 -15.26 13.35 8.10
N LEU A 247 -14.62 12.19 8.21
CA LEU A 247 -15.26 10.87 8.08
C LEU A 247 -16.37 10.64 9.13
N LEU A 248 -16.30 11.33 10.28
CA LEU A 248 -17.34 11.30 11.31
C LEU A 248 -18.33 12.45 11.15
N LEU A 249 -17.84 13.68 11.02
CA LEU A 249 -18.67 14.87 11.13
C LEU A 249 -19.58 15.11 9.92
N LYS A 250 -19.14 14.80 8.70
CA LYS A 250 -19.95 14.97 7.48
C LYS A 250 -21.19 14.08 7.48
N PRO A 251 -21.09 12.76 7.70
CA PRO A 251 -22.27 11.90 7.78
C PRO A 251 -23.14 12.12 9.02
N LEU A 252 -22.63 12.76 10.08
CA LEU A 252 -23.37 13.00 11.32
C LEU A 252 -24.42 14.10 11.17
N ALA A 253 -25.59 13.90 11.78
CA ALA A 253 -26.64 14.91 11.78
C ALA A 253 -26.19 16.23 12.41
N GLU A 254 -26.56 17.35 11.77
CA GLU A 254 -26.20 18.69 12.26
C GLU A 254 -26.79 18.97 13.65
N SER A 255 -27.97 18.40 13.96
CA SER A 255 -28.65 18.59 15.26
C SER A 255 -27.88 18.05 16.47
N ILE A 256 -26.85 17.23 16.24
CA ILE A 256 -26.04 16.60 17.30
C ILE A 256 -24.54 16.91 17.14
N GLY A 257 -24.19 17.92 16.35
CA GLY A 257 -22.81 18.39 16.20
C GLY A 257 -22.10 17.92 14.94
N GLY A 258 -22.81 17.28 14.00
CA GLY A 258 -22.32 17.08 12.64
C GLY A 258 -22.23 18.39 11.84
N VAL A 259 -21.79 18.28 10.59
CA VAL A 259 -21.68 19.40 9.66
C VAL A 259 -22.43 19.10 8.37
N GLU A 260 -22.85 20.14 7.66
CA GLU A 260 -23.59 19.99 6.40
C GLU A 260 -22.95 18.97 5.45
N HIS A 261 -23.76 18.02 5.01
CA HIS A 261 -23.44 17.06 3.98
C HIS A 261 -24.50 17.10 2.88
N GLY A 262 -24.08 17.37 1.65
CA GLY A 262 -24.99 17.49 0.50
C GLY A 262 -25.86 16.26 0.22
N GLY A 263 -25.48 15.08 0.73
CA GLY A 263 -26.28 13.86 0.65
C GLY A 263 -27.28 13.66 1.79
N GLY A 264 -27.33 14.60 2.75
CA GLY A 264 -28.09 14.50 4.00
C GLY A 264 -27.42 13.59 5.05
N ASP A 265 -28.01 13.57 6.23
CA ASP A 265 -27.52 12.82 7.39
C ASP A 265 -27.48 11.30 7.10
N LYS A 266 -26.33 10.68 7.40
CA LYS A 266 -26.12 9.22 7.31
C LYS A 266 -26.06 8.56 8.67
N PHE A 267 -25.71 9.33 9.70
CA PHE A 267 -25.77 8.98 11.11
C PHE A 267 -26.76 9.91 11.79
N LEU A 268 -27.87 9.35 12.28
CA LEU A 268 -28.99 10.15 12.78
C LEU A 268 -28.81 10.61 14.23
N ASP A 269 -28.12 9.81 15.03
CA ASP A 269 -27.86 10.06 16.44
C ASP A 269 -26.54 9.42 16.90
N ALA A 270 -26.18 9.67 18.17
CA ALA A 270 -24.96 9.14 18.78
C ALA A 270 -25.01 7.62 19.05
N GLU A 271 -26.21 7.02 18.99
CA GLU A 271 -26.44 5.58 19.18
C GLU A 271 -26.52 4.84 17.83
N ASP A 272 -26.45 5.55 16.69
CA ASP A 272 -26.43 4.96 15.36
C ASP A 272 -25.25 3.98 15.26
N GLY A 273 -25.57 2.73 14.91
CA GLY A 273 -24.57 1.67 14.87
C GLY A 273 -23.39 1.96 13.94
N ALA A 274 -23.66 2.58 12.78
CA ALA A 274 -22.62 2.93 11.84
C ALA A 274 -21.73 4.07 12.38
N TYR A 275 -22.31 5.02 13.11
CA TYR A 275 -21.52 6.08 13.77
C TYR A 275 -20.61 5.50 14.84
N GLY A 276 -21.14 4.62 15.70
CA GLY A 276 -20.38 3.95 16.74
C GLY A 276 -19.19 3.16 16.17
N ASP A 277 -19.43 2.38 15.11
CA ASP A 277 -18.37 1.60 14.47
C ASP A 277 -17.31 2.52 13.80
N PHE A 278 -17.73 3.55 13.05
CA PHE A 278 -16.79 4.50 12.42
C PHE A 278 -15.94 5.21 13.46
N ARG A 279 -16.57 5.69 14.54
CA ARG A 279 -15.88 6.37 15.64
C ARG A 279 -14.88 5.44 16.31
N THR A 280 -15.24 4.18 16.52
CA THR A 280 -14.34 3.17 17.11
C THR A 280 -13.09 3.00 16.26
N TRP A 281 -13.23 2.85 14.94
CA TRP A 281 -12.09 2.72 14.04
C TRP A 281 -11.22 4.00 13.98
N VAL A 282 -11.85 5.18 13.86
CA VAL A 282 -11.14 6.48 13.83
C VAL A 282 -10.29 6.68 15.08
N HIS A 283 -10.81 6.36 16.27
CA HIS A 283 -10.06 6.44 17.52
C HIS A 283 -8.92 5.41 17.57
N LYS A 284 -9.18 4.16 17.17
CA LYS A 284 -8.14 3.12 17.11
C LYS A 284 -6.98 3.53 16.20
N LEU A 285 -7.27 4.07 15.02
CA LEU A 285 -6.25 4.56 14.08
C LEU A 285 -5.40 5.66 14.71
N ALA A 286 -6.04 6.66 15.31
CA ALA A 286 -5.34 7.78 15.96
C ALA A 286 -4.48 7.33 17.15
N ASP A 287 -5.00 6.45 18.00
CA ASP A 287 -4.28 5.91 19.16
C ASP A 287 -3.05 5.09 18.73
N CYS A 288 -3.13 4.37 17.61
CA CYS A 288 -2.01 3.61 17.07
C CYS A 288 -0.95 4.50 16.41
N GLN A 289 -1.35 5.59 15.75
CA GLN A 289 -0.42 6.51 15.06
C GLN A 289 0.19 7.57 16.00
N ALA A 290 -0.29 7.69 17.23
CA ALA A 290 0.28 8.55 18.27
C ALA A 290 1.42 7.90 19.08
N GLN A 291 1.70 6.60 18.86
CA GLN A 291 2.75 5.82 19.53
C GLN A 291 4.09 5.93 18.79
#